data_AF-A0A9W4P372-F1
#
_entry.id   AF-A0A9W4P372-F1
#
_cell.length_a   1.000
_cell.length_b   1.000
_cell.length_c   1.000
_cell.angle_alpha   90.00
_cell.angle_beta   90.00
_cell.angle_gamma   90.00
#
_symmetry.space_group_name_H-M   'P 1'
#
loop_
_entity.id
_entity.type
_entity.pdbx_description
1 polymer ?
#
loop_
_entity_poly.entity_id
_entity_poly.type
_entity_poly.pdbx_seq_one_letter_code
_entity_poly.pdbx_strand_id
1 'polypeptide(L)'
;MLAKPPSLGGSVISNTYQYMTDMHGFLRRDASARRKNRIVKFQLGPKKIYMVSEEKNIQTINRSSNGHEVNPGQARLGHGQHHVYSQYLQRTDHANALSDKYMELFNQRLSKQPLGEWRKVRLSDFFRRKMAEAALIALMGSRVVELNPDFWPATWGFARLAPQLMWGFAPMDGSQAMGDPG
;
A
#
# COMPACT_ATOMS: atom_id res chain seq x y z
N MET A 1 35.35 8.07 15.21
CA MET A 1 34.99 7.05 14.20
C MET A 1 33.60 6.52 14.52
N LEU A 2 32.59 6.73 13.66
CA LEU A 2 31.24 6.18 13.88
C LEU A 2 31.26 4.67 13.58
N ALA A 3 30.92 3.84 14.57
CA ALA A 3 30.83 2.40 14.40
C ALA A 3 29.80 2.04 13.33
N LYS A 4 30.14 1.12 12.40
CA LYS A 4 29.20 0.66 11.36
C LYS A 4 27.99 0.01 12.03
N PRO A 5 26.74 0.35 11.64
CA PRO A 5 25.56 -0.25 12.24
C PRO A 5 25.54 -1.77 11.98
N PRO A 6 25.12 -2.57 12.98
CA PRO A 6 25.07 -4.02 12.86
C PRO A 6 23.98 -4.45 11.89
N SER A 7 24.24 -5.58 11.22
CA SER A 7 23.28 -6.19 10.30
C SER A 7 22.28 -7.02 11.07
N LEU A 8 21.02 -7.03 10.62
CA LEU A 8 20.08 -8.07 11.00
C LEU A 8 20.65 -9.42 10.56
N GLY A 9 20.67 -10.40 11.47
CA GLY A 9 21.19 -11.74 11.19
C GLY A 9 20.35 -12.50 10.15
N GLY A 10 20.97 -13.39 9.37
CA GLY A 10 20.33 -14.16 8.31
C GLY A 10 20.87 -13.82 6.91
N SER A 11 20.63 -14.72 5.95
CA SER A 11 20.97 -14.49 4.55
C SER A 11 20.09 -13.40 3.92
N VAL A 12 20.59 -12.74 2.88
CA VAL A 12 19.88 -11.73 2.06
C VAL A 12 18.53 -12.27 1.58
N ILE A 13 18.51 -13.51 1.10
CA ILE A 13 17.31 -14.19 0.61
C ILE A 13 16.33 -14.42 1.76
N SER A 14 16.81 -14.85 2.92
CA SER A 14 15.98 -15.10 4.11
C SER A 14 15.35 -13.82 4.66
N ASN A 15 16.11 -12.72 4.72
CA ASN A 15 15.60 -11.42 5.17
C ASN A 15 14.57 -10.85 4.18
N THR A 16 14.83 -10.98 2.87
CA THR A 16 13.90 -10.52 1.82
C THR A 16 12.61 -11.35 1.84
N TYR A 17 12.71 -12.67 1.89
CA TYR A 17 11.56 -13.56 1.94
C TYR A 17 10.71 -13.32 3.19
N GLN A 18 11.34 -13.25 4.37
CA GLN A 18 10.59 -13.01 5.60
C GLN A 18 9.95 -11.62 5.63
N TYR A 19 10.63 -10.58 5.14
CA TYR A 19 10.01 -9.26 4.99
C TYR A 19 8.75 -9.32 4.12
N MET A 20 8.77 -10.10 3.05
CA MET A 20 7.66 -10.24 2.11
C MET A 20 6.50 -11.08 2.64
N THR A 21 6.78 -12.20 3.31
CA THR A 21 5.74 -13.18 3.69
C THR A 21 5.30 -13.08 5.15
N ASP A 22 6.13 -12.49 6.01
CA ASP A 22 5.86 -12.30 7.45
C ASP A 22 6.50 -10.98 7.93
N MET A 23 5.98 -9.86 7.43
CA MET A 23 6.46 -8.52 7.79
C MET A 23 6.39 -8.29 9.31
N HIS A 24 5.38 -8.84 9.98
CA HIS A 24 5.22 -8.68 11.43
C HIS A 24 6.31 -9.41 12.22
N GLY A 25 6.61 -10.66 11.89
CA GLY A 25 7.72 -11.40 12.49
C GLY A 25 9.08 -10.77 12.18
N PHE A 26 9.27 -10.26 10.95
CA PHE A 26 10.46 -9.50 10.58
C PHE A 26 10.65 -8.24 11.44
N LEU A 27 9.61 -7.41 11.55
CA LEU A 27 9.65 -6.17 12.34
C LEU A 27 9.88 -6.45 13.83
N ARG A 28 9.37 -7.56 14.35
CA ARG A 28 9.65 -7.99 15.74
C ARG A 28 11.13 -8.32 15.94
N ARG A 29 11.75 -9.05 15.01
CA ARG A 29 13.19 -9.38 15.05
C ARG A 29 14.05 -8.13 14.98
N ASP A 30 13.70 -7.22 14.08
CA ASP A 30 14.38 -5.94 13.93
C ASP A 30 14.22 -5.06 15.18
N ALA A 31 13.02 -4.99 15.78
CA ALA A 31 12.80 -4.32 17.07
C ALA A 31 13.65 -4.92 18.19
N SER A 32 13.78 -6.25 18.26
CA SER A 32 14.66 -6.92 19.22
C SER A 32 16.14 -6.60 19.00
N ALA A 33 16.61 -6.56 17.74
CA ALA A 33 17.97 -6.17 17.40
C ALA A 33 18.25 -4.69 17.74
N ARG A 34 17.22 -3.84 17.60
CA ARG A 34 17.32 -2.42 17.91
C ARG A 34 17.41 -2.09 19.40
N ARG A 35 16.97 -2.98 20.29
CA ARG A 35 17.16 -2.81 21.75
C ARG A 35 18.63 -2.62 22.13
N LYS A 36 19.54 -3.21 21.34
CA LYS A 36 20.99 -3.10 21.54
C LYS A 36 21.63 -2.05 20.62
N ASN A 37 21.00 -1.69 19.50
CA ASN A 37 21.58 -0.84 18.47
C ASN A 37 20.54 0.10 17.86
N ARG A 38 20.75 1.42 17.94
CA ARG A 38 19.75 2.42 17.51
C ARG A 38 19.43 2.39 16.00
N ILE A 39 20.35 1.88 15.18
CA ILE A 39 20.19 1.70 13.74
C ILE A 39 20.57 0.27 13.40
N VAL A 40 19.72 -0.41 12.64
CA VAL A 40 19.96 -1.75 12.11
C VAL A 40 19.93 -1.68 10.59
N LYS A 41 20.90 -2.34 9.95
CA LYS A 41 20.92 -2.49 8.49
C LYS A 41 20.47 -3.90 8.10
N PHE A 42 19.83 -4.05 6.96
CA PHE A 42 19.58 -5.34 6.33
C PHE A 42 19.55 -5.19 4.82
N GLN A 43 19.58 -6.32 4.12
CA GLN A 43 19.37 -6.33 2.67
C GLN A 43 17.95 -6.75 2.36
N LEU A 44 17.35 -6.03 1.41
CA LEU A 44 16.05 -6.36 0.84
C LEU A 44 16.26 -6.40 -0.68
N GLY A 45 16.32 -7.63 -1.21
CA GLY A 45 16.90 -7.89 -2.52
C GLY A 45 18.33 -7.33 -2.61
N PRO A 46 18.70 -6.64 -3.70
CA PRO A 46 20.03 -6.03 -3.84
C PRO A 46 20.19 -4.72 -3.04
N LYS A 47 19.11 -4.16 -2.49
CA LYS A 47 19.14 -2.85 -1.81
C LYS A 47 19.52 -3.00 -0.34
N LYS A 48 20.45 -2.16 0.10
CA LYS A 48 20.79 -2.00 1.53
C LYS A 48 19.81 -1.03 2.16
N ILE A 49 19.05 -1.51 3.13
CA ILE A 49 18.07 -0.73 3.87
C ILE A 49 18.59 -0.49 5.29
N TYR A 50 18.38 0.73 5.79
CA TYR A 50 18.68 1.13 7.16
C TYR A 50 17.38 1.47 7.86
N MET A 51 17.07 0.80 8.96
CA MET A 51 15.86 1.05 9.71
C MET A 51 16.15 1.92 10.92
N VAL A 52 15.36 2.98 11.05
CA VAL A 52 15.51 4.05 12.04
C VAL A 52 14.17 4.23 12.75
N SER A 53 14.17 4.25 14.09
CA SER A 53 12.91 4.21 14.87
C SER A 53 12.85 5.26 16.00
N GLU A 54 13.81 6.17 16.10
CA GLU A 54 13.78 7.24 17.11
C GLU A 54 13.20 8.52 16.52
N GLU A 55 12.33 9.19 17.27
CA GLU A 55 11.65 10.42 16.86
C GLU A 55 12.64 11.53 16.42
N LYS A 56 13.74 11.71 17.16
CA LYS A 56 14.80 12.69 16.81
C LYS A 56 15.49 12.35 15.48
N ASN A 57 15.70 11.07 15.19
CA ASN A 57 16.32 10.64 13.93
C ASN A 57 15.32 10.74 12.76
N ILE A 58 14.05 10.42 12.98
CA ILE A 58 12.96 10.60 12.01
C ILE A 58 12.79 12.09 11.67
N GLN A 59 12.79 12.97 12.67
CA GLN A 59 12.75 14.41 12.46
C GLN A 59 13.96 14.91 11.66
N THR A 60 15.14 14.36 11.90
CA THR A 60 16.36 14.72 11.16
C THR A 60 16.29 14.30 9.69
N ILE A 61 15.83 13.08 9.41
CA ILE A 61 15.59 12.58 8.04
C ILE A 61 14.57 13.46 7.32
N ASN A 62 13.46 13.78 7.97
CA ASN A 62 12.38 14.57 7.37
C ASN A 62 12.75 16.06 7.17
N ARG A 63 13.64 16.61 8.00
CA ARG A 63 14.16 17.98 7.84
C ARG A 63 15.23 18.09 6.74
N SER A 64 15.91 17.00 6.40
CA SER A 64 17.00 16.95 5.41
C SER A 64 16.52 16.72 3.96
N SER A 65 15.26 17.07 3.64
CA SER A 65 14.61 16.81 2.34
C SER A 65 15.28 17.47 1.10
N ASN A 66 16.44 18.09 1.27
CA ASN A 66 17.30 18.57 0.19
C ASN A 66 18.37 17.55 -0.27
N GLY A 67 18.52 16.39 0.40
CA GLY A 67 19.70 15.52 0.23
C GLY A 67 19.50 14.10 -0.32
N HIS A 68 18.27 13.63 -0.60
CA HIS A 68 18.06 12.27 -1.10
C HIS A 68 17.63 12.28 -2.57
N GLU A 69 18.65 12.26 -3.43
CA GLU A 69 18.66 11.99 -4.89
C GLU A 69 17.33 12.19 -5.64
N VAL A 70 17.06 13.46 -5.98
CA VAL A 70 16.49 13.76 -7.29
C VAL A 70 17.71 14.03 -8.17
N ASN A 71 17.92 13.26 -9.24
CA ASN A 71 18.99 13.59 -10.19
C ASN A 71 18.82 15.07 -10.61
N PRO A 72 19.89 15.89 -10.59
CA PRO A 72 19.81 17.26 -11.08
C PRO A 72 19.39 17.20 -12.56
N GLY A 73 18.13 17.54 -12.85
CA GLY A 73 17.53 17.47 -14.19
C GLY A 73 16.27 16.60 -14.32
N GLN A 74 15.92 15.78 -13.33
CA GLN A 74 14.62 15.09 -13.30
C GLN A 74 13.58 15.95 -12.56
N ALA A 75 12.49 16.27 -13.23
CA ALA A 75 11.36 16.92 -12.58
C ALA A 75 10.90 16.08 -11.38
N ARG A 76 10.63 16.74 -10.24
CA ARG A 76 10.02 16.09 -9.06
C ARG A 76 8.62 15.60 -9.45
N LEU A 77 8.51 14.37 -9.94
CA LEU A 77 7.24 13.73 -10.34
C LEU A 77 6.17 13.80 -9.22
N GLY A 78 6.60 13.86 -7.95
CA GLY A 78 5.72 13.98 -6.79
C GLY A 78 5.26 15.40 -6.43
N HIS A 79 5.81 16.48 -7.00
CA HIS A 79 5.47 17.85 -6.56
C HIS A 79 4.03 18.24 -6.92
N GLY A 80 3.55 17.81 -8.09
CA GLY A 80 2.15 17.97 -8.49
C GLY A 80 1.20 17.10 -7.68
N GLN A 81 1.60 15.86 -7.36
CA GLN A 81 0.82 14.97 -6.49
C GLN A 81 0.68 15.55 -5.07
N HIS A 82 1.76 16.03 -4.45
CA HIS A 82 1.72 16.67 -3.14
C HIS A 82 0.80 17.90 -3.11
N HIS A 83 0.73 18.66 -4.21
CA HIS A 83 -0.18 19.79 -4.34
C HIS A 83 -1.66 19.36 -4.40
N VAL A 84 -1.98 18.35 -5.22
CA VAL A 84 -3.35 17.82 -5.32
C VAL A 84 -3.83 17.23 -3.99
N TYR A 85 -2.98 16.47 -3.30
CA TYR A 85 -3.30 15.89 -1.99
C TYR A 85 -3.53 16.97 -0.93
N SER A 86 -2.64 17.96 -0.83
CA SER A 86 -2.74 19.01 0.19
C SER A 86 -3.91 19.97 -0.03
N GLN A 87 -4.27 20.25 -1.28
CA GLN A 87 -5.35 21.21 -1.57
C GLN A 87 -6.74 20.59 -1.60
N TYR A 88 -6.91 19.37 -2.12
CA TYR A 88 -8.25 18.80 -2.36
C TYR A 88 -8.63 17.65 -1.42
N LEU A 89 -7.65 16.94 -0.84
CA LEU A 89 -7.95 15.79 0.03
C LEU A 89 -7.77 16.09 1.53
N GLN A 90 -6.95 17.09 1.89
CA GLN A 90 -6.67 17.44 3.29
C GLN A 90 -7.46 18.64 3.80
N ARG A 91 -8.04 19.46 2.91
CA ARG A 91 -8.90 20.57 3.33
C ARG A 91 -10.26 20.06 3.77
N THR A 92 -10.69 20.52 4.94
CA THR A 92 -11.91 20.09 5.63
C THR A 92 -13.14 20.16 4.72
N ASP A 93 -13.31 21.23 3.94
CA ASP A 93 -14.50 21.42 3.10
C ASP A 93 -14.60 20.38 1.97
N HIS A 94 -13.48 20.07 1.32
CA HIS A 94 -13.43 19.08 0.24
C HIS A 94 -13.49 17.65 0.78
N ALA A 95 -12.86 17.38 1.92
CA ALA A 95 -12.94 16.10 2.61
C ALA A 95 -14.36 15.81 3.10
N ASN A 96 -15.08 16.83 3.61
CA ASN A 96 -16.47 16.70 4.03
C ASN A 96 -17.39 16.40 2.85
N ALA A 97 -17.27 17.17 1.75
CA ALA A 97 -18.07 16.91 0.54
C ALA A 97 -17.84 15.49 -0.02
N LEU A 98 -16.59 15.02 -0.01
CA LEU A 98 -16.24 13.65 -0.41
C LEU A 98 -16.86 12.61 0.54
N SER A 99 -16.79 12.84 1.85
CA SER A 99 -17.36 11.96 2.88
C SER A 99 -18.89 11.87 2.77
N ASP A 100 -19.56 13.01 2.59
CA ASP A 100 -21.01 13.09 2.42
C ASP A 100 -21.44 12.32 1.17
N LYS A 101 -20.75 12.53 0.04
CA LYS A 101 -21.07 11.83 -1.20
C LYS A 101 -20.84 10.33 -1.09
N TYR A 102 -19.77 9.93 -0.43
CA TYR A 102 -19.48 8.54 -0.16
C TYR A 102 -20.55 7.89 0.74
N MET A 103 -20.96 8.55 1.82
CA MET A 103 -22.00 8.07 2.74
C MET A 103 -23.35 7.94 2.04
N GLU A 104 -23.75 8.92 1.23
CA GLU A 104 -24.96 8.87 0.41
C GLU A 104 -24.97 7.61 -0.48
N LEU A 105 -23.91 7.42 -1.26
CA LEU A 105 -23.75 6.30 -2.18
C LEU A 105 -23.64 4.94 -1.48
N PHE A 106 -23.09 4.92 -0.27
CA PHE A 106 -22.99 3.72 0.56
C PHE A 106 -24.35 3.32 1.12
N ASN A 107 -25.07 4.28 1.71
CA ASN A 107 -26.41 4.07 2.25
C ASN A 107 -27.40 3.61 1.17
N GLN A 108 -27.33 4.20 -0.03
CA GLN A 108 -28.13 3.76 -1.19
C GLN A 108 -27.85 2.30 -1.60
N ARG A 109 -26.63 1.79 -1.39
CA ARG A 109 -26.28 0.39 -1.70
C ARG A 109 -26.70 -0.57 -0.59
N LEU A 110 -26.68 -0.10 0.66
CA LEU A 110 -27.19 -0.84 1.81
C LEU A 110 -28.71 -0.99 1.77
N SER A 111 -29.44 0.08 1.42
CA SER A 111 -30.91 0.05 1.36
C SER A 111 -31.48 -0.86 0.27
N LYS A 112 -30.68 -1.18 -0.75
CA LYS A 112 -31.03 -2.14 -1.80
C LYS A 112 -30.85 -3.61 -1.39
N GLN A 113 -30.38 -3.89 -0.17
CA GLN A 113 -30.35 -5.25 0.35
C GLN A 113 -31.77 -5.71 0.70
N PRO A 114 -32.13 -6.98 0.47
CA PRO A 114 -33.47 -7.48 0.80
C PRO A 114 -33.73 -7.35 2.31
N LEU A 115 -34.87 -6.76 2.65
CA LEU A 115 -35.35 -6.62 4.03
C LEU A 115 -36.19 -7.83 4.40
N GLY A 116 -36.05 -8.33 5.62
CA GLY A 116 -36.85 -9.44 6.15
C GLY A 116 -36.30 -10.84 5.83
N GLU A 117 -35.18 -10.95 5.12
CA GLU A 117 -34.55 -12.23 4.81
C GLU A 117 -33.12 -12.32 5.34
N TRP A 118 -32.77 -13.44 5.97
CA TRP A 118 -31.40 -13.72 6.36
C TRP A 118 -30.60 -14.21 5.16
N ARG A 119 -29.52 -13.52 4.84
CA ARG A 119 -28.60 -13.91 3.75
C ARG A 119 -27.18 -14.02 4.26
N LYS A 120 -26.47 -15.06 3.81
CA LYS A 120 -25.03 -15.19 4.00
C LYS A 120 -24.29 -14.29 3.01
N VAL A 121 -23.53 -13.33 3.53
CA VAL A 121 -22.71 -12.40 2.74
C VAL A 121 -21.25 -12.54 3.15
N ARG A 122 -20.34 -12.60 2.16
CA ARG A 122 -18.91 -12.45 2.42
C ARG A 122 -18.58 -10.98 2.52
N LEU A 123 -18.19 -10.55 3.72
CA LEU A 123 -17.90 -9.16 4.02
C LEU A 123 -16.78 -8.59 3.12
N SER A 124 -15.76 -9.40 2.81
CA SER A 124 -14.70 -9.06 1.86
C SER A 124 -15.21 -8.79 0.44
N ASP A 125 -16.15 -9.60 -0.05
CA ASP A 125 -16.75 -9.41 -1.37
C ASP A 125 -17.60 -8.14 -1.42
N PHE A 126 -18.32 -7.85 -0.33
CA PHE A 126 -19.10 -6.63 -0.19
C PHE A 126 -18.20 -5.38 -0.22
N PHE A 127 -17.12 -5.35 0.57
CA PHE A 127 -16.15 -4.25 0.58
C PHE A 127 -15.48 -4.05 -0.79
N ARG A 128 -15.00 -5.14 -1.41
CA ARG A 128 -14.28 -5.09 -2.70
C ARG A 128 -15.15 -4.68 -3.89
N ARG A 129 -16.47 -4.80 -3.78
CA ARG A 129 -17.39 -4.40 -4.87
C ARG A 129 -18.14 -3.13 -4.52
N LYS A 130 -18.99 -3.17 -3.50
CA LYS A 130 -19.96 -2.10 -3.23
C LYS A 130 -19.34 -0.87 -2.57
N MET A 131 -18.36 -1.05 -1.68
CA MET A 131 -17.71 0.08 -1.02
C MET A 131 -16.58 0.68 -1.86
N ALA A 132 -15.78 -0.16 -2.51
CA ALA A 132 -14.77 0.31 -3.46
C ALA A 132 -15.40 1.14 -4.59
N GLU A 133 -16.56 0.72 -5.11
CA GLU A 133 -17.29 1.47 -6.13
C GLU A 133 -17.92 2.75 -5.59
N ALA A 134 -18.48 2.75 -4.38
CA ALA A 134 -18.95 3.98 -3.75
C ALA A 134 -17.83 5.02 -3.60
N ALA A 135 -16.66 4.58 -3.12
CA ALA A 135 -15.50 5.44 -2.93
C ALA A 135 -14.97 5.99 -4.27
N LEU A 136 -14.86 5.13 -5.30
CA LEU A 136 -14.41 5.55 -6.62
C LEU A 136 -15.37 6.57 -7.26
N ILE A 137 -16.67 6.31 -7.19
CA ILE A 137 -17.68 7.23 -7.74
C ILE A 137 -17.70 8.56 -6.98
N ALA A 138 -17.56 8.53 -5.65
CA ALA A 138 -17.46 9.75 -4.87
C ALA A 138 -16.20 10.58 -5.23
N LEU A 139 -15.09 9.91 -5.52
CA LEU A 139 -13.81 10.56 -5.82
C LEU A 139 -13.68 11.03 -7.28
N MET A 140 -14.14 10.23 -8.25
CA MET A 140 -13.85 10.40 -9.67
C MET A 140 -15.11 10.45 -10.56
N GLY A 141 -16.30 10.31 -9.98
CA GLY A 141 -17.56 10.18 -10.70
C GLY A 141 -17.80 8.77 -11.26
N SER A 142 -19.00 8.55 -11.82
CA SER A 142 -19.44 7.23 -12.30
C SER A 142 -18.87 6.83 -13.65
N ARG A 143 -18.38 7.79 -14.43
CA ARG A 143 -18.07 7.60 -15.85
C ARG A 143 -17.02 6.51 -16.11
N VAL A 144 -16.05 6.35 -15.21
CA VAL A 144 -15.00 5.33 -15.30
C VAL A 144 -15.58 3.92 -15.25
N VAL A 145 -16.59 3.69 -14.41
CA VAL A 145 -17.21 2.37 -14.22
C VAL A 145 -18.28 2.12 -15.29
N GLU A 146 -18.98 3.16 -15.73
CA GLU A 146 -19.97 3.07 -16.81
C GLU A 146 -19.35 2.69 -18.16
N LEU A 147 -18.19 3.28 -18.48
CA LEU A 147 -17.50 3.02 -19.74
C LEU A 147 -16.77 1.67 -19.75
N ASN A 148 -16.51 1.10 -18.58
CA ASN A 148 -15.71 -0.11 -18.44
C ASN A 148 -16.45 -1.13 -17.54
N PRO A 149 -17.33 -1.97 -18.11
CA PRO A 149 -18.08 -2.96 -17.33
C PRO A 149 -17.18 -3.94 -16.57
N ASP A 150 -15.98 -4.22 -17.09
CA ASP A 150 -14.98 -5.11 -16.48
C ASP A 150 -13.97 -4.38 -15.56
N PHE A 151 -14.23 -3.12 -15.21
CA PHE A 151 -13.32 -2.31 -14.41
C PHE A 151 -12.91 -2.98 -13.10
N TRP A 152 -13.86 -3.53 -12.33
CA TRP A 152 -13.57 -4.15 -11.04
C TRP A 152 -12.78 -5.46 -11.16
N PRO A 153 -13.19 -6.44 -12.01
CA PRO A 153 -12.36 -7.60 -12.28
C PRO A 153 -10.92 -7.25 -12.68
N ALA A 154 -10.74 -6.28 -13.58
CA ALA A 154 -9.42 -5.85 -14.04
C ALA A 154 -8.60 -5.19 -12.92
N THR A 155 -9.21 -4.28 -12.16
CA THR A 155 -8.54 -3.58 -11.04
C THR A 155 -8.09 -4.55 -9.95
N TRP A 156 -8.94 -5.52 -9.57
CA TRP A 156 -8.56 -6.54 -8.60
C TRP A 156 -7.57 -7.55 -9.15
N GLY A 157 -7.62 -7.84 -10.46
CA GLY A 157 -6.59 -8.59 -11.17
C GLY A 157 -5.23 -7.92 -11.05
N PHE A 158 -5.16 -6.63 -11.35
CA PHE A 158 -3.97 -5.82 -11.17
C PHE A 158 -3.50 -5.76 -9.71
N ALA A 159 -4.41 -5.51 -8.76
CA ALA A 159 -4.07 -5.40 -7.33
C ALA A 159 -3.45 -6.70 -6.77
N ARG A 160 -3.82 -7.88 -7.30
CA ARG A 160 -3.17 -9.15 -6.94
C ARG A 160 -1.72 -9.25 -7.41
N LEU A 161 -1.39 -8.62 -8.54
CA LEU A 161 -0.05 -8.60 -9.13
C LEU A 161 0.82 -7.46 -8.61
N ALA A 162 0.21 -6.39 -8.08
CA ALA A 162 0.92 -5.20 -7.61
C ALA A 162 2.08 -5.50 -6.64
N PRO A 163 1.97 -6.43 -5.66
CA PRO A 163 3.11 -6.81 -4.84
C PRO A 163 4.27 -7.42 -5.64
N GLN A 164 3.98 -8.28 -6.62
CA GLN A 164 5.00 -8.90 -7.47
C GLN A 164 5.72 -7.85 -8.33
N LEU A 165 4.94 -6.96 -8.95
CA LEU A 165 5.46 -5.86 -9.77
C LEU A 165 6.32 -4.88 -8.95
N MET A 166 5.90 -4.54 -7.73
CA MET A 166 6.65 -3.66 -6.83
C MET A 166 8.05 -4.20 -6.53
N TRP A 167 8.21 -5.53 -6.52
CA TRP A 167 9.47 -6.21 -6.26
C TRP A 167 10.24 -6.59 -7.53
N GLY A 168 9.73 -6.23 -8.71
CA GLY A 168 10.37 -6.53 -10.00
C GLY A 168 10.28 -8.00 -10.42
N PHE A 169 9.40 -8.78 -9.80
CA PHE A 169 9.10 -10.13 -10.28
C PHE A 169 8.19 -10.03 -11.51
N ALA A 170 8.51 -10.83 -12.54
CA ALA A 170 7.60 -11.00 -13.67
C ALA A 170 6.27 -11.55 -13.14
N PRO A 171 5.11 -11.05 -13.61
CA PRO A 171 3.83 -11.65 -13.27
C PRO A 171 3.85 -13.08 -13.78
N MET A 172 3.76 -14.05 -12.87
CA MET A 172 3.69 -15.46 -13.24
C MET A 172 2.38 -15.70 -14.00
N ASP A 173 2.49 -16.31 -15.19
CA ASP A 173 1.33 -16.81 -15.92
C ASP A 173 0.56 -17.80 -15.02
N GLY A 174 -0.74 -17.54 -14.83
CA GLY A 174 -1.64 -18.38 -14.03
C GLY A 174 -1.76 -19.83 -14.53
N SER A 175 -1.17 -20.15 -15.69
CA SER A 175 -1.11 -21.49 -16.27
C SER A 175 -0.17 -22.47 -15.54
N GLN A 176 0.66 -22.03 -14.59
CA GLN A 176 1.57 -22.93 -13.83
C GLN A 176 1.18 -23.15 -12.36
N ALA A 177 0.09 -22.55 -11.87
CA ALA A 177 -0.32 -22.67 -10.47
C ALA A 177 -1.24 -23.88 -10.15
N MET A 178 -1.54 -24.72 -11.15
CA MET A 178 -2.33 -25.94 -10.98
C MET A 178 -1.51 -27.15 -11.41
N GLY A 179 -0.51 -27.49 -10.58
CA GLY A 179 0.07 -28.82 -10.58
C GLY A 179 -0.92 -29.77 -9.91
N ASP A 180 -1.55 -30.59 -10.75
CA ASP A 180 -2.42 -31.71 -10.37
C ASP A 180 -1.68 -32.64 -9.39
N PRO A 181 -2.22 -32.94 -8.20
CA PRO A 181 -1.68 -34.00 -7.37
C PRO A 181 -2.25 -35.33 -7.89
N GLY A 182 -1.41 -36.10 -8.57
CA GLY A 182 -1.64 -37.53 -8.78
C GLY A 182 -1.66 -38.31 -7.48
#